data_AF-A0A522UYZ3-F1
#
_entry.id   AF-A0A522UYZ3-F1
#
_cell.length_a   1.000
_cell.length_b   1.000
_cell.length_c   1.000
_cell.angle_alpha   90.00
_cell.angle_beta   90.00
_cell.angle_gamma   90.00
#
_symmetry.space_group_name_H-M   'P 1'
#
loop_
_entity.id
_entity.type
_entity.pdbx_description
1 polymer ?
#
loop_
_entity_poly.entity_id
_entity_poly.type
_entity_poly.pdbx_seq_one_letter_code
_entity_poly.pdbx_strand_id
1 'polypeptide(L)'
;MKRTAPAKNCCLLFLLVSLTAAFFSCVTTGARSGPPKNSLPVVSREMLEEVHTIAIPAFYGDRQNWRGISYEVLFASKRITVIPPDQVELAIKGSIKDFPSLRPEERGQALGKLGRNLKADAVLNGVILTGEDQDEVLLQLISLKDSKIIFMQAVDLSPKDAQFEHEQKKTLISGMLAPVLEHAGKRKKLVPPPSAPKEVPVIIVPQPEPQQPPVSPRPEPQPKKPRRGTRQSPAADSISPM
;
A
#
# COMPACT_ATOMS: atom_id res chain seq x y z
N MET A 1 -2.97 -27.37 -25.47
CA MET A 1 -3.36 -27.27 -24.03
C MET A 1 -2.11 -26.88 -23.23
N LYS A 2 -1.92 -25.58 -22.95
CA LYS A 2 -2.04 -24.92 -21.62
C LYS A 2 -1.27 -25.58 -20.46
N ARG A 3 -0.10 -24.95 -20.16
CA ARG A 3 0.60 -24.66 -18.88
C ARG A 3 0.57 -25.69 -17.74
N THR A 4 1.75 -25.93 -17.13
CA THR A 4 2.13 -25.36 -15.82
C THR A 4 3.61 -25.60 -15.50
N ALA A 5 4.29 -24.56 -15.04
CA ALA A 5 5.52 -24.63 -14.25
C ALA A 5 5.22 -23.98 -12.90
N PRO A 6 5.62 -24.59 -11.77
CA PRO A 6 5.99 -23.78 -10.61
C PRO A 6 7.11 -24.45 -9.79
N ALA A 7 8.38 -24.18 -10.13
CA ALA A 7 9.52 -24.71 -9.36
C ALA A 7 10.37 -23.62 -8.67
N LYS A 8 9.98 -22.34 -8.73
CA LYS A 8 10.79 -21.23 -8.16
C LYS A 8 10.28 -20.67 -6.83
N ASN A 9 9.02 -20.90 -6.47
CA ASN A 9 8.43 -20.32 -5.24
C ASN A 9 8.57 -21.22 -3.99
N CYS A 10 8.80 -22.52 -4.16
CA CYS A 10 9.00 -23.43 -3.02
C CYS A 10 10.39 -23.24 -2.38
N CYS A 11 11.42 -22.97 -3.19
CA CYS A 11 12.79 -22.83 -2.70
C CYS A 11 13.01 -21.55 -1.88
N LEU A 12 12.28 -20.47 -2.21
CA LEU A 12 12.35 -19.20 -1.47
C LEU A 12 11.68 -19.29 -0.10
N LEU A 13 10.59 -20.08 0.01
CA LEU A 13 9.86 -20.33 1.26
C LEU A 13 10.69 -21.20 2.23
N PHE A 14 11.41 -22.20 1.71
CA PHE A 14 12.33 -22.98 2.53
C PHE A 14 13.53 -22.17 3.04
N LEU A 15 14.05 -21.23 2.25
CA LEU A 15 15.13 -20.33 2.68
C LEU A 15 14.68 -19.34 3.77
N LEU A 16 13.45 -18.83 3.70
CA LEU A 16 12.88 -17.94 4.73
C LEU A 16 12.62 -18.65 6.07
N VAL A 17 12.16 -19.90 6.04
CA VAL A 17 11.93 -20.70 7.26
C VAL A 17 13.25 -21.18 7.88
N SER A 18 14.24 -21.52 7.06
CA SER A 18 15.55 -21.96 7.56
C SER A 18 16.37 -20.81 8.15
N LEU A 19 16.19 -19.57 7.66
CA LEU A 19 16.83 -18.40 8.24
C LEU A 19 16.24 -18.04 9.61
N THR A 20 14.94 -18.27 9.83
CA THR A 20 14.33 -18.11 11.16
C THR A 20 14.76 -19.19 12.15
N ALA A 21 14.98 -20.44 11.73
CA ALA A 21 15.43 -21.51 12.62
C ALA A 21 16.89 -21.37 13.08
N ALA A 22 17.75 -20.75 12.27
CA ALA A 22 19.16 -20.54 12.60
C ALA A 22 19.39 -19.47 13.69
N PHE A 23 18.43 -18.55 13.91
CA PHE A 23 18.52 -17.56 14.99
C PHE A 23 18.02 -18.05 16.37
N PHE A 24 17.33 -19.20 16.44
CA PHE A 24 16.79 -19.74 17.70
C PHE A 24 17.56 -20.94 18.26
N SER A 25 18.60 -21.42 17.57
CA SER A 25 19.29 -22.67 17.91
C SER A 25 20.58 -22.48 18.74
N CYS A 26 20.59 -21.52 19.66
CA CYS A 26 21.58 -21.45 20.75
C CYS A 26 20.85 -21.27 22.09
N VAL A 27 19.99 -22.22 22.45
CA VAL A 27 19.47 -22.35 23.81
C VAL A 27 20.39 -23.29 24.56
N THR A 28 21.40 -22.73 25.22
CA THR A 28 22.03 -23.39 26.36
C THR A 28 21.01 -23.41 27.51
N THR A 29 20.65 -24.60 27.96
CA THR A 29 19.92 -24.82 29.21
C THR A 29 20.85 -24.45 30.37
N GLY A 30 20.76 -23.21 30.85
CA GLY A 30 21.50 -22.78 32.03
C GLY A 30 21.34 -21.28 32.33
N ALA A 31 20.85 -20.98 33.53
CA ALA A 31 20.84 -19.67 34.19
C ALA A 31 20.09 -18.53 33.46
N ARG A 32 18.77 -18.44 33.68
CA ARG A 32 17.96 -17.27 33.28
C ARG A 32 17.91 -16.24 34.41
N SER A 33 18.94 -15.41 34.49
CA SER A 33 18.90 -14.09 35.12
C SER A 33 19.84 -13.15 34.35
N GLY A 34 19.53 -12.95 33.06
CA GLY A 34 20.17 -11.93 32.25
C GLY A 34 19.30 -10.67 32.21
N PRO A 35 19.87 -9.49 31.91
CA PRO A 35 19.08 -8.29 31.65
C PRO A 35 18.09 -8.54 30.50
N PRO A 36 16.94 -7.81 30.48
CA PRO A 36 15.89 -7.99 29.47
C PRO A 36 16.48 -7.93 28.06
N LYS A 37 16.17 -8.94 27.24
CA LYS A 37 16.69 -9.08 25.88
C LYS A 37 15.87 -8.23 24.93
N ASN A 38 16.18 -6.93 24.88
CA ASN A 38 15.52 -6.01 23.96
C ASN A 38 16.16 -6.09 22.58
N SER A 39 15.32 -6.16 21.55
CA SER A 39 15.81 -6.07 20.17
C SER A 39 16.26 -4.64 19.84
N LEU A 40 17.25 -4.53 18.97
CA LEU A 40 17.53 -3.27 18.30
C LEU A 40 16.40 -2.97 17.31
N PRO A 41 15.96 -1.71 17.19
CA PRO A 41 14.90 -1.37 16.26
C PRO A 41 15.39 -1.59 14.82
N VAL A 42 14.61 -2.31 14.03
CA VAL A 42 14.76 -2.33 12.57
C VAL A 42 14.16 -1.03 12.06
N VAL A 43 14.93 -0.22 11.32
CA VAL A 43 14.52 1.12 10.88
C VAL A 43 14.88 1.33 9.42
N SER A 44 13.89 1.65 8.59
CA SER A 44 14.10 2.15 7.23
C SER A 44 13.84 3.65 7.19
N ARG A 45 14.89 4.43 7.46
CA ARG A 45 14.79 5.87 7.70
C ARG A 45 14.09 6.61 6.55
N GLU A 46 14.49 6.36 5.31
CA GLU A 46 13.93 7.04 4.14
C GLU A 46 12.43 6.79 4.00
N MET A 47 11.99 5.57 4.31
CA MET A 47 10.58 5.20 4.26
C MET A 47 9.81 5.81 5.44
N LEU A 48 10.40 5.88 6.64
CA LEU A 48 9.79 6.56 7.78
C LEU A 48 9.57 8.04 7.50
N GLU A 49 10.53 8.72 6.87
CA GLU A 49 10.43 10.14 6.56
C GLU A 49 9.22 10.48 5.65
N GLU A 50 8.71 9.51 4.88
CA GLU A 50 7.51 9.64 4.03
C GLU A 50 6.18 9.39 4.78
N VAL A 51 6.20 8.89 6.01
CA VAL A 51 4.99 8.58 6.79
C VAL A 51 4.45 9.84 7.45
N HIS A 52 3.24 10.26 7.08
CA HIS A 52 2.56 11.40 7.69
C HIS A 52 1.29 10.99 8.40
N THR A 53 0.58 9.97 7.92
CA THR A 53 -0.66 9.49 8.55
C THR A 53 -0.52 8.06 9.03
N ILE A 54 -0.79 7.82 10.31
CA ILE A 54 -0.67 6.51 10.96
C ILE A 54 -2.04 6.06 11.50
N ALA A 55 -2.46 4.84 11.14
CA ALA A 55 -3.60 4.19 11.79
C ALA A 55 -3.10 3.23 12.88
N ILE A 56 -3.78 3.21 14.03
CA ILE A 56 -3.43 2.33 15.16
C ILE A 56 -4.64 1.44 15.51
N PRO A 57 -4.76 0.25 14.90
CA PRO A 57 -5.79 -0.72 15.24
C PRO A 57 -5.59 -1.30 16.65
N ALA A 58 -6.61 -2.01 17.15
CA ALA A 58 -6.48 -2.79 18.38
C ALA A 58 -5.29 -3.75 18.30
N PHE A 59 -4.42 -3.72 19.30
CA PHE A 59 -3.26 -4.59 19.40
C PHE A 59 -3.69 -6.03 19.74
N TYR A 60 -2.95 -7.01 19.25
CA TYR A 60 -3.18 -8.40 19.61
C TYR A 60 -2.76 -8.64 21.05
N GLY A 61 -3.59 -9.31 21.85
CA GLY A 61 -3.28 -9.63 23.25
C GLY A 61 -3.28 -8.43 24.20
N ASP A 62 -3.74 -7.26 23.77
CA ASP A 62 -3.65 -6.04 24.58
C ASP A 62 -4.68 -6.00 25.71
N ARG A 63 -4.26 -6.44 26.89
CA ARG A 63 -5.05 -6.42 28.14
C ARG A 63 -4.77 -5.18 28.99
N GLN A 64 -3.71 -4.44 28.70
CA GLN A 64 -3.18 -3.38 29.56
C GLN A 64 -3.20 -2.00 28.90
N ASN A 65 -3.97 -1.84 27.82
CA ASN A 65 -4.15 -0.62 27.05
C ASN A 65 -2.87 -0.09 26.38
N TRP A 66 -1.99 -0.99 25.91
CA TRP A 66 -0.79 -0.64 25.15
C TRP A 66 -1.10 0.14 23.87
N ARG A 67 -2.25 -0.13 23.22
CA ARG A 67 -2.75 0.64 22.08
C ARG A 67 -2.98 2.10 22.47
N GLY A 68 -3.66 2.34 23.60
CA GLY A 68 -3.96 3.70 24.07
C GLY A 68 -2.70 4.49 24.36
N ILE A 69 -1.73 3.87 25.06
CA ILE A 69 -0.43 4.49 25.32
C ILE A 69 0.31 4.83 24.01
N SER A 70 0.31 3.91 23.04
CA SER A 70 0.94 4.13 21.73
C SER A 70 0.27 5.27 20.96
N TYR A 71 -1.05 5.38 21.05
CA TYR A 71 -1.80 6.50 20.49
C TYR A 71 -1.38 7.81 21.14
N GLU A 72 -1.35 7.90 22.47
CA GLU A 72 -0.97 9.13 23.19
C GLU A 72 0.44 9.61 22.83
N VAL A 73 1.41 8.68 22.77
CA VAL A 73 2.81 8.98 22.42
C VAL A 73 2.91 9.54 21.00
N LEU A 74 2.25 8.92 20.02
CA LEU A 74 2.29 9.38 18.63
C LEU A 74 1.45 10.63 18.39
N PHE A 75 0.31 10.77 19.08
CA PHE A 75 -0.59 11.90 18.96
C PHE A 75 0.06 13.21 19.43
N ALA A 76 0.98 13.14 20.39
CA ALA A 76 1.77 14.30 20.82
C ALA A 76 2.74 14.83 19.75
N SER A 77 2.99 14.06 18.67
CA SER A 77 3.90 14.48 17.61
C SER A 77 3.25 15.48 16.66
N LYS A 78 3.99 16.56 16.36
CA LYS A 78 3.52 17.63 15.45
C LYS A 78 3.63 17.29 13.95
N ARG A 79 4.38 16.24 13.61
CA ARG A 79 4.72 15.90 12.21
C ARG A 79 3.87 14.79 11.61
N ILE A 80 3.18 14.04 12.46
CA ILE A 80 2.32 12.94 12.04
C ILE A 80 0.89 13.22 12.48
N THR A 81 -0.06 12.74 11.70
CA THR A 81 -1.47 12.69 12.04
C THR A 81 -1.80 11.25 12.40
N VAL A 82 -2.22 11.04 13.64
CA VAL A 82 -2.75 9.74 14.08
C VAL A 82 -4.25 9.71 13.82
N ILE A 83 -4.73 8.68 13.13
CA ILE A 83 -6.16 8.55 12.83
C ILE A 83 -6.94 8.29 14.14
N PRO A 84 -8.05 9.00 14.40
CA PRO A 84 -8.84 8.81 15.60
C PRO A 84 -9.30 7.35 15.81
N PRO A 85 -9.28 6.81 17.05
CA PRO A 85 -9.58 5.39 17.30
C PRO A 85 -10.99 4.97 16.86
N ASP A 86 -11.98 5.84 17.01
CA ASP A 86 -13.37 5.63 16.58
C ASP A 86 -13.46 5.42 15.06
N GLN A 87 -12.71 6.19 14.27
CA GLN A 87 -12.67 6.02 12.81
C GLN A 87 -11.98 4.71 12.42
N VAL A 88 -10.92 4.34 13.13
CA VAL A 88 -10.23 3.06 12.90
C VAL A 88 -11.17 1.89 13.21
N GLU A 89 -11.89 1.94 14.33
CA GLU A 89 -12.82 0.90 14.75
C GLU A 89 -14.03 0.78 13.81
N LEU A 90 -14.57 1.90 13.33
CA LEU A 90 -15.63 1.92 12.31
C LEU A 90 -15.16 1.24 11.01
N ALA A 91 -13.95 1.58 10.55
CA ALA A 91 -13.38 0.99 9.33
C ALA A 91 -13.11 -0.51 9.48
N ILE A 92 -12.67 -0.97 10.66
CA ILE A 92 -12.52 -2.40 10.96
C ILE A 92 -13.89 -3.09 10.87
N LYS A 93 -14.90 -2.62 11.61
CA LYS A 93 -16.25 -3.21 11.62
C LYS A 93 -16.87 -3.29 10.23
N GLY A 94 -16.65 -2.29 9.39
CA GLY A 94 -17.20 -2.25 8.03
C GLY A 94 -16.45 -3.10 7.00
N SER A 95 -15.21 -3.53 7.27
CA SER A 95 -14.37 -4.11 6.22
C SER A 95 -13.57 -5.36 6.58
N ILE A 96 -13.41 -5.67 7.87
CA ILE A 96 -12.62 -6.80 8.36
C ILE A 96 -13.41 -7.52 9.44
N LYS A 97 -13.90 -8.71 9.10
CA LYS A 97 -14.62 -9.57 10.02
C LYS A 97 -13.68 -10.12 11.09
N ASP A 98 -14.14 -10.16 12.33
CA ASP A 98 -13.46 -10.83 13.45
C ASP A 98 -12.01 -10.39 13.69
N PHE A 99 -11.67 -9.13 13.37
CA PHE A 99 -10.31 -8.59 13.49
C PHE A 99 -9.62 -8.83 14.86
N PRO A 100 -10.30 -8.69 16.02
CA PRO A 100 -9.68 -8.97 17.32
C PRO A 100 -9.25 -10.42 17.51
N SER A 101 -9.89 -11.35 16.79
CA SER A 101 -9.65 -12.79 16.89
C SER A 101 -8.59 -13.29 15.91
N LEU A 102 -8.15 -12.45 14.97
CA LEU A 102 -7.10 -12.81 14.01
C LEU A 102 -5.77 -13.01 14.73
N ARG A 103 -5.11 -14.13 14.43
CA ARG A 103 -3.77 -14.40 14.95
C ARG A 103 -2.74 -13.43 14.36
N PRO A 104 -1.60 -13.18 15.02
CA PRO A 104 -0.57 -12.26 14.52
C PRO A 104 -0.20 -12.45 13.04
N GLU A 105 -0.11 -13.70 12.59
CA GLU A 105 0.29 -14.07 11.23
C GLU A 105 -0.80 -13.75 10.19
N GLU A 106 -2.06 -13.76 10.60
CA GLU A 106 -3.23 -13.54 9.73
C GLU A 106 -3.55 -12.05 9.58
N ARG A 107 -3.04 -11.22 10.49
CA ARG A 107 -3.36 -9.78 10.53
C ARG A 107 -2.73 -8.99 9.40
N GLY A 108 -1.63 -9.45 8.79
CA GLY A 108 -0.91 -8.69 7.76
C GLY A 108 -1.80 -8.20 6.60
N GLN A 109 -2.62 -9.08 6.02
CA GLN A 109 -3.54 -8.71 4.93
C GLN A 109 -4.65 -7.76 5.40
N ALA A 110 -5.19 -8.01 6.59
CA ALA A 110 -6.23 -7.20 7.21
C ALA A 110 -5.74 -5.77 7.47
N LEU A 111 -4.54 -5.61 8.04
CA LEU A 111 -3.93 -4.31 8.33
C LEU A 111 -3.68 -3.51 7.04
N GLY A 112 -3.22 -4.17 5.97
CA GLY A 112 -3.06 -3.53 4.67
C GLY A 112 -4.39 -3.05 4.07
N LYS A 113 -5.47 -3.83 4.22
CA LYS A 113 -6.83 -3.40 3.79
C LYS A 113 -7.32 -2.22 4.62
N LEU A 114 -7.15 -2.28 5.94
CA LEU A 114 -7.53 -1.22 6.87
C LEU A 114 -6.87 0.11 6.52
N GLY A 115 -5.55 0.13 6.41
CA GLY A 115 -4.81 1.36 6.12
C GLY A 115 -5.21 1.98 4.78
N ARG A 116 -5.51 1.16 3.75
CA ARG A 116 -5.99 1.66 2.46
C ARG A 116 -7.37 2.30 2.55
N ASN A 117 -8.29 1.68 3.30
CA ASN A 117 -9.63 2.23 3.52
C ASN A 117 -9.57 3.58 4.25
N LEU A 118 -8.63 3.70 5.19
CA LEU A 118 -8.41 4.91 5.98
C LEU A 118 -7.48 5.94 5.30
N LYS A 119 -6.95 5.62 4.11
CA LYS A 119 -5.94 6.43 3.40
C LYS A 119 -4.71 6.77 4.28
N ALA A 120 -4.33 5.87 5.17
CA ALA A 120 -3.14 6.00 6.01
C ALA A 120 -1.87 5.72 5.18
N ASP A 121 -0.76 6.39 5.52
CA ASP A 121 0.55 6.08 4.92
C ASP A 121 1.18 4.85 5.58
N ALA A 122 0.87 4.60 6.86
CA ALA A 122 1.31 3.43 7.59
C ALA A 122 0.30 2.96 8.64
N VAL A 123 0.45 1.72 9.09
CA VAL A 123 -0.33 1.13 10.19
C VAL A 123 0.63 0.68 11.29
N LEU A 124 0.41 1.14 12.52
CA LEU A 124 1.13 0.65 13.69
C LEU A 124 0.43 -0.59 14.24
N ASN A 125 1.02 -1.75 14.03
CA ASN A 125 0.60 -2.99 14.64
C ASN A 125 1.34 -3.21 15.96
N GLY A 126 0.63 -3.68 16.96
CA GLY A 126 1.20 -4.12 18.23
C GLY A 126 0.77 -5.56 18.54
N VAL A 127 1.70 -6.36 19.01
CA VAL A 127 1.48 -7.74 19.45
C VAL A 127 2.03 -7.86 20.86
N ILE A 128 1.15 -8.19 21.80
CA ILE A 128 1.48 -8.49 23.19
C ILE A 128 1.44 -10.00 23.34
N LEU A 129 2.61 -10.60 23.58
CA LEU A 129 2.75 -12.02 23.81
C LEU A 129 2.88 -12.25 25.31
N THR A 130 1.90 -12.93 25.89
CA THR A 130 1.92 -13.33 27.30
C THR A 130 2.15 -14.83 27.40
N GLY A 131 3.32 -15.21 27.91
CA GLY A 131 3.69 -16.57 28.26
C GLY A 131 3.70 -16.78 29.77
N GLU A 132 3.99 -18.01 30.21
CA GLU A 132 4.03 -18.36 31.65
C GLU A 132 5.16 -17.64 32.42
N ASP A 133 6.26 -17.32 31.74
CA ASP A 133 7.44 -16.71 32.37
C ASP A 133 7.88 -15.38 31.73
N GLN A 134 7.28 -14.98 30.59
CA GLN A 134 7.69 -13.80 29.84
C GLN A 134 6.51 -13.11 29.19
N ASP A 135 6.45 -11.79 29.37
CA ASP A 135 5.60 -10.90 28.58
C ASP A 135 6.49 -10.17 27.59
N GLU A 136 6.05 -10.04 26.34
CA GLU A 136 6.79 -9.32 25.29
C GLU A 136 5.85 -8.33 24.58
N VAL A 137 6.33 -7.11 24.35
CA VAL A 137 5.68 -6.15 23.47
C VAL A 137 6.46 -6.01 22.17
N LEU A 138 5.79 -6.31 21.06
CA LEU A 138 6.30 -6.13 19.72
C LEU A 138 5.51 -5.03 19.02
N LEU A 139 6.20 -3.96 18.60
CA LEU A 139 5.64 -2.91 17.76
C LEU A 139 6.19 -3.03 16.34
N GLN A 140 5.31 -2.88 15.35
CA GLN A 140 5.63 -2.92 13.94
C GLN A 140 4.91 -1.78 13.21
N LEU A 141 5.64 -0.96 12.47
CA LEU A 141 5.06 0.02 11.56
C LEU A 141 5.12 -0.54 10.14
N ILE A 142 3.95 -0.67 9.51
CA ILE A 142 3.80 -1.25 8.18
C ILE A 142 3.46 -0.13 7.19
N SER A 143 4.30 0.07 6.18
CA SER A 143 4.08 1.00 5.07
C SER A 143 2.93 0.52 4.18
N LEU A 144 1.99 1.41 3.87
CA LEU A 144 0.87 1.13 2.96
C LEU A 144 1.23 1.37 1.50
N LYS A 145 2.39 1.98 1.22
CA LYS A 145 2.92 2.18 -0.13
C LYS A 145 3.36 0.85 -0.75
N ASP A 146 4.03 0.00 0.02
CA ASP A 146 4.66 -1.24 -0.46
C ASP A 146 4.45 -2.45 0.47
N SER A 147 3.62 -2.32 1.52
CA SER A 147 3.31 -3.39 2.48
C SER A 147 4.51 -3.94 3.24
N LYS A 148 5.59 -3.16 3.37
CA LYS A 148 6.79 -3.54 4.13
C LYS A 148 6.74 -3.05 5.56
N ILE A 149 7.39 -3.79 6.44
CA ILE A 149 7.69 -3.33 7.80
C ILE A 149 8.85 -2.34 7.71
N ILE A 150 8.60 -1.10 8.10
CA ILE A 150 9.57 0.03 8.03
C ILE A 150 10.12 0.41 9.41
N PHE A 151 9.45 -0.05 10.46
CA PHE A 151 9.94 -0.04 11.83
C PHE A 151 9.50 -1.33 12.54
N MET A 152 10.38 -1.92 13.33
CA MET A 152 10.03 -3.03 14.23
C MET A 152 10.90 -3.01 15.47
N GLN A 153 10.28 -3.19 16.63
CA GLN A 153 11.00 -3.41 17.88
C GLN A 153 10.20 -4.28 18.84
N ALA A 154 10.88 -5.27 19.40
CA ALA A 154 10.41 -6.16 20.45
C ALA A 154 11.16 -5.88 21.76
N VAL A 155 10.42 -5.80 22.86
CA VAL A 155 10.93 -5.58 24.22
C VAL A 155 10.33 -6.61 25.16
N ASP A 156 11.21 -7.28 25.91
CA ASP A 156 10.84 -8.17 27.00
C ASP A 156 10.40 -7.33 28.20
N LEU A 157 9.19 -7.60 28.69
CA LEU A 157 8.53 -6.93 29.81
C LEU A 157 8.79 -7.63 31.15
N SER A 158 9.52 -8.75 31.18
CA SER A 158 9.77 -9.55 32.38
C SER A 158 10.53 -8.76 33.45
N PRO A 159 9.84 -8.40 34.55
CA PRO A 159 9.94 -9.14 35.80
C PRO A 159 8.59 -9.73 36.21
N LYS A 160 8.61 -10.92 36.83
CA LYS A 160 7.48 -11.84 37.09
C LYS A 160 6.19 -11.25 37.71
N ASP A 161 6.18 -10.01 38.17
CA ASP A 161 5.06 -9.37 38.87
C ASP A 161 4.79 -7.90 38.45
N ALA A 162 5.43 -7.39 37.40
CA ALA A 162 5.30 -5.97 37.04
C ALA A 162 4.01 -5.68 36.25
N GLN A 163 2.98 -5.20 36.94
CA GLN A 163 1.99 -4.35 36.27
C GLN A 163 2.68 -3.04 35.93
N PHE A 164 2.75 -2.71 34.64
CA PHE A 164 3.32 -1.43 34.22
C PHE A 164 2.30 -0.32 34.46
N GLU A 165 2.67 0.64 35.30
CA GLU A 165 1.91 1.87 35.48
C GLU A 165 1.90 2.70 34.20
N HIS A 166 0.90 3.58 34.06
CA HIS A 166 0.70 4.38 32.85
C HIS A 166 1.99 5.10 32.38
N GLU A 167 2.68 5.81 33.28
CA GLU A 167 3.91 6.55 32.95
C GLU A 167 5.09 5.63 32.60
N GLN A 168 5.15 4.43 33.17
CA GLN A 168 6.17 3.43 32.81
C GLN A 168 5.92 2.92 31.40
N LYS A 169 4.66 2.59 31.05
CA LYS A 169 4.28 2.22 29.69
C LYS A 169 4.61 3.34 28.71
N LYS A 170 4.27 4.58 29.05
CA LYS A 170 4.52 5.75 28.20
C LYS A 170 6.01 5.99 27.97
N THR A 171 6.83 5.85 29.01
CA THR A 171 8.29 5.95 28.90
C THR A 171 8.85 4.85 28.00
N LEU A 172 8.43 3.60 28.22
CA LEU A 172 8.85 2.46 27.40
C LEU A 172 8.46 2.64 25.93
N ILE A 173 7.19 2.94 25.66
CA ILE A 173 6.67 3.11 24.29
C ILE A 173 7.30 4.33 23.61
N SER A 174 7.55 5.42 24.34
CA SER A 174 8.29 6.58 23.81
C SER A 174 9.72 6.21 23.42
N GLY A 175 10.39 5.39 24.25
CA GLY A 175 11.71 4.86 23.95
C GLY A 175 11.70 3.95 22.72
N MET A 176 10.71 3.05 22.61
CA MET A 176 10.58 2.17 21.45
C MET A 176 10.31 2.96 20.17
N LEU A 177 9.39 3.92 20.21
CA LEU A 177 8.98 4.71 19.06
C LEU A 177 9.92 5.90 18.79
N ALA A 178 11.02 6.06 19.52
CA ALA A 178 11.94 7.17 19.34
C ALA A 178 12.39 7.37 17.87
N PRO A 179 12.77 6.32 17.10
CA PRO A 179 13.10 6.48 15.68
C PRO A 179 11.93 6.99 14.83
N VAL A 180 10.70 6.57 15.15
CA VAL A 180 9.48 7.01 14.45
C VAL A 180 9.20 8.48 14.77
N LEU A 181 9.24 8.85 16.05
CA LEU A 181 9.06 10.23 16.51
C LEU A 181 10.12 11.18 15.93
N GLU A 182 11.35 10.69 15.77
CA GLU A 182 12.45 11.45 15.20
C GLU A 182 12.28 11.65 13.70
N HIS A 183 11.97 10.60 12.94
CA HIS A 183 12.06 10.62 11.48
C HIS A 183 10.74 10.82 10.74
N ALA A 184 9.61 10.40 11.28
CA ALA A 184 8.35 10.42 10.56
C ALA A 184 7.91 11.85 10.18
N GLY A 185 7.39 11.98 8.95
CA GLY A 185 6.88 13.23 8.38
C GLY A 185 7.96 14.29 8.12
N LYS A 186 9.25 13.94 8.13
CA LYS A 186 10.34 14.89 7.79
C LYS A 186 10.38 15.25 6.30
N ARG A 187 10.01 14.33 5.41
CA ARG A 187 9.97 14.59 3.95
C ARG A 187 8.56 14.95 3.54
N LYS A 188 8.38 16.07 2.82
CA LYS A 188 7.08 16.36 2.20
C LYS A 188 6.69 15.23 1.25
N LYS A 189 5.43 14.80 1.31
CA LYS A 189 4.84 13.89 0.33
C LYS A 189 5.06 14.48 -1.07
N LEU A 190 5.91 13.85 -1.88
CA LEU A 190 6.06 14.21 -3.28
C LEU A 190 4.69 14.00 -3.94
N VAL A 191 4.01 15.09 -4.25
CA VAL A 191 2.80 15.04 -5.08
C VAL A 191 3.27 14.52 -6.45
N PRO A 192 2.80 13.37 -6.93
CA PRO A 192 3.12 12.95 -8.29
C PRO A 192 2.69 14.08 -9.24
N PRO A 193 3.48 14.41 -10.28
CA PRO A 193 3.13 15.47 -11.20
C PRO A 193 1.71 15.22 -11.71
N PRO A 194 0.85 16.25 -11.81
CA PRO A 194 -0.48 16.07 -12.35
C PRO A 194 -0.34 15.36 -13.69
N SER A 195 -1.00 14.20 -13.80
CA SER A 195 -1.18 13.49 -15.06
C SER A 195 -1.54 14.51 -16.13
N ALA A 196 -0.81 14.47 -17.24
CA ALA A 196 -0.86 15.41 -18.36
C ALA A 196 -2.28 15.92 -18.63
N PRO A 197 -2.46 17.21 -18.97
CA PRO A 197 -3.78 17.79 -19.18
C PRO A 197 -4.57 16.90 -20.15
N LYS A 198 -5.76 16.49 -19.72
CA LYS A 198 -6.72 15.81 -20.58
C LYS A 198 -6.84 16.64 -21.86
N GLU A 199 -6.49 16.05 -22.99
CA GLU A 199 -6.79 16.62 -24.30
C GLU A 199 -8.28 16.98 -24.31
N VAL A 200 -8.56 18.27 -24.45
CA VAL A 200 -9.91 18.75 -24.70
C VAL A 200 -10.32 18.14 -26.04
N PRO A 201 -11.45 17.43 -26.15
CA PRO A 201 -11.95 17.03 -27.45
C PRO A 201 -12.20 18.31 -28.25
N VAL A 202 -11.47 18.48 -29.35
CA VAL A 202 -11.76 19.52 -30.34
C VAL A 202 -13.16 19.21 -30.88
N ILE A 203 -14.16 19.96 -30.43
CA ILE A 203 -15.46 20.00 -31.08
C ILE A 203 -15.22 20.77 -32.39
N ILE A 204 -15.12 20.05 -33.49
CA ILE A 204 -15.18 20.65 -34.83
C ILE A 204 -16.61 21.13 -35.01
N VAL A 205 -16.83 22.42 -34.74
CA VAL A 205 -18.06 23.11 -35.13
C VAL A 205 -18.00 23.30 -36.66
N PRO A 206 -18.99 22.83 -37.44
CA PRO A 206 -19.04 23.10 -38.87
C PRO A 206 -19.09 24.62 -39.08
N GLN A 207 -18.05 25.15 -39.72
CA GLN A 207 -18.02 26.55 -40.14
C GLN A 207 -19.05 26.75 -41.26
N PRO A 208 -19.93 27.76 -41.22
CA PRO A 208 -20.78 28.10 -42.36
C PRO A 208 -19.89 28.51 -43.54
N GLU A 209 -20.08 27.89 -44.70
CA GLU A 209 -19.33 28.21 -45.92
C GLU A 209 -19.46 29.71 -46.29
N PRO A 210 -18.37 30.36 -46.71
CA PRO A 210 -18.43 31.71 -47.24
C PRO A 210 -19.23 31.75 -48.54
N GLN A 211 -20.24 32.62 -48.57
CA GLN A 211 -21.04 32.95 -49.76
C GLN A 211 -20.14 33.37 -50.93
N GLN A 212 -20.21 32.64 -52.04
CA GLN A 212 -19.64 33.06 -53.32
C GLN A 212 -20.42 34.26 -53.90
N PRO A 213 -19.74 35.31 -54.42
CA PRO A 213 -20.40 36.39 -55.16
C PRO A 213 -20.82 35.95 -56.59
N PRO A 214 -21.72 36.69 -57.24
CA PRO A 214 -22.70 36.15 -58.17
C PRO A 214 -22.16 35.94 -59.58
N VAL A 215 -22.49 34.80 -60.20
CA VAL A 215 -22.32 34.59 -61.64
C VAL A 215 -23.65 34.91 -62.32
N SER A 216 -23.67 36.03 -63.03
CA SER A 216 -24.79 36.46 -63.89
C SER A 216 -24.99 35.53 -65.10
N PRO A 217 -26.20 35.49 -65.69
CA PRO A 217 -26.77 34.30 -66.31
C PRO A 217 -26.52 34.23 -67.83
N ARG A 218 -26.42 33.00 -68.37
CA ARG A 218 -26.62 32.74 -69.80
C ARG A 218 -27.00 31.27 -70.06
N PRO A 219 -27.66 30.96 -71.18
CA PRO A 219 -29.00 30.41 -71.19
C PRO A 219 -29.02 28.93 -71.58
N GLU A 220 -30.12 28.27 -71.26
CA GLU A 220 -30.44 26.90 -71.68
C GLU A 220 -30.35 26.72 -73.20
N PRO A 221 -29.87 25.53 -73.63
CA PRO A 221 -30.48 24.87 -74.77
C PRO A 221 -31.02 23.49 -74.41
N GLN A 222 -32.25 23.28 -74.85
CA GLN A 222 -33.09 22.08 -74.79
C GLN A 222 -32.51 20.81 -75.46
N PRO A 223 -33.15 19.64 -75.26
CA PRO A 223 -32.49 18.34 -75.19
C PRO A 223 -32.42 17.61 -76.54
N LYS A 224 -31.41 16.75 -76.72
CA LYS A 224 -31.46 15.64 -77.68
C LYS A 224 -30.99 14.33 -77.05
N LYS A 225 -31.84 13.33 -77.27
CA LYS A 225 -31.83 11.94 -76.81
C LYS A 225 -30.96 11.07 -77.76
N PRO A 226 -30.83 9.74 -77.58
CA PRO A 226 -29.59 9.08 -77.18
C PRO A 226 -29.04 8.07 -78.22
N ARG A 227 -27.81 7.55 -78.03
CA ARG A 227 -27.39 6.16 -78.36
C ARG A 227 -25.93 5.97 -77.92
N ARG A 228 -25.65 5.14 -76.91
CA ARG A 228 -25.55 3.66 -76.89
C ARG A 228 -24.21 3.17 -77.47
N GLY A 229 -23.35 2.66 -76.59
CA GLY A 229 -22.10 2.00 -76.94
C GLY A 229 -21.27 1.64 -75.72
N THR A 230 -21.74 0.73 -74.89
CA THR A 230 -20.95 0.10 -73.81
C THR A 230 -20.65 -1.34 -74.22
N ARG A 231 -19.37 -1.65 -74.44
CA ARG A 231 -18.76 -2.99 -74.32
C ARG A 231 -17.24 -2.77 -74.31
N GLN A 232 -16.63 -2.67 -73.13
CA GLN A 232 -15.97 -3.76 -72.38
C GLN A 232 -14.73 -4.32 -73.08
N SER A 233 -13.58 -4.18 -72.42
CA SER A 233 -12.55 -5.20 -72.26
C SER A 233 -11.83 -4.88 -70.93
N PRO A 234 -11.43 -5.88 -70.12
CA PRO A 234 -10.14 -6.53 -70.41
C PRO A 234 -10.04 -8.01 -70.02
N ALA A 235 -9.28 -8.77 -70.80
CA ALA A 235 -8.43 -9.88 -70.35
C ALA A 235 -7.35 -10.04 -71.43
N ALA A 236 -6.11 -9.62 -71.17
CA ALA A 236 -5.04 -10.39 -70.50
C ALA A 236 -4.38 -11.41 -71.45
N ASP A 237 -3.32 -10.93 -72.08
CA ASP A 237 -1.96 -11.48 -72.21
C ASP A 237 -1.65 -12.86 -72.82
N SER A 238 -0.66 -12.75 -73.73
CA SER A 238 0.41 -13.71 -74.08
C SER A 238 -0.03 -14.91 -74.92
N ILE A 239 0.63 -15.24 -76.02
CA ILE A 239 2.06 -15.55 -76.17
C ILE A 239 2.53 -15.17 -77.60
N SER A 240 3.78 -14.69 -77.74
CA SER A 240 4.53 -14.76 -79.00
C SER A 240 5.81 -15.56 -78.78
N PRO A 241 6.27 -16.33 -79.78
CA PRO A 241 7.24 -17.41 -79.59
C PRO A 241 8.68 -17.01 -79.92
N MET A 242 9.62 -17.80 -79.41
CA MET A 242 10.73 -18.35 -80.18
C MET A 242 10.77 -19.86 -79.95
#